data_AF-A0A948D2J5-F1
#
_entry.id   AF-A0A948D2J5-F1
#
_cell.length_a   1.000
_cell.length_b   1.000
_cell.length_c   1.000
_cell.angle_alpha   90.00
_cell.angle_beta   90.00
_cell.angle_gamma   90.00
#
_symmetry.space_group_name_H-M   'P 1'
#
loop_
_entity.id
_entity.type
_entity.pdbx_description
1 polymer ?
#
loop_
_entity_poly.entity_id
_entity_poly.type
_entity_poly.pdbx_seq_one_letter_code
_entity_poly.pdbx_strand_id
1 'polypeptide(L)'
;MNRWTQKNIFKADLTKMSHRQLWQLWDKHERLQSYEYAFGVAIPILDFQKFSFVENNLVKFLKEKAPKDQYSDYYAIFTEPIYNSFAQDQEADLLKLMTQFYGKKKWRDDVMEKNLDYLRSEYLNFIKLLHQHTRKHCWVYYVYNGPEFTEDDFLGFIRDYLIKNINPNQELKKLALHRKELVKKQKEYIELLKPDKFNLAILKLAGKLIWGKPRRKDYQSKSYYHVKKLQQEVAKRLFLSLEQVRSMPYEMVKSCLINKKEPDVSIINEINKFHICLPNDDGSIAVLHGQEAKEFYKKVKRSDQPKEIAHTNKIKGACACKGKARGSVKIINVLADMRKMDYGDILVSTATTPSIVPAMKKAAAIVTDEGGLSCHAAIVSRELKTPCVIGTKIATKILKDGDRVEVDATKGIVSKL
;
A
#
# COMPACT_ATOMS: atom_id res chain seq x y z
N MET A 1 -28.21 -12.01 -16.14
CA MET A 1 -27.08 -12.20 -15.19
C MET A 1 -27.01 -11.00 -14.26
N ASN A 2 -27.38 -11.16 -12.99
CA ASN A 2 -27.29 -10.08 -11.99
C ASN A 2 -25.84 -9.54 -11.92
N ARG A 3 -25.67 -8.26 -12.20
CA ARG A 3 -24.37 -7.58 -12.06
C ARG A 3 -24.02 -7.55 -10.57
N TRP A 4 -23.08 -8.37 -10.16
CA TRP A 4 -22.45 -8.32 -8.84
C TRP A 4 -21.67 -7.01 -8.72
N THR A 5 -22.35 -5.96 -8.26
CA THR A 5 -21.75 -4.66 -7.93
C THR A 5 -21.29 -4.68 -6.47
N GLN A 6 -20.42 -3.74 -6.08
CA GLN A 6 -20.03 -3.54 -4.67
C GLN A 6 -21.26 -3.49 -3.74
N LYS A 7 -22.32 -2.79 -4.15
CA LYS A 7 -23.59 -2.68 -3.40
C LYS A 7 -24.31 -4.03 -3.24
N ASN A 8 -24.21 -4.90 -4.23
CA ASN A 8 -24.91 -6.19 -4.24
C ASN A 8 -24.16 -7.26 -3.44
N ILE A 9 -22.82 -7.29 -3.44
CA ILE A 9 -22.05 -8.30 -2.69
C ILE A 9 -22.20 -8.12 -1.15
N PHE A 10 -22.25 -6.87 -0.68
CA PHE A 10 -22.46 -6.58 0.74
C PHE A 10 -23.87 -6.89 1.22
N LYS A 11 -24.87 -6.67 0.36
CA LYS A 11 -26.28 -6.94 0.69
C LYS A 11 -26.69 -8.38 0.42
N ALA A 12 -25.94 -9.13 -0.39
CA ALA A 12 -26.24 -10.52 -0.67
C ALA A 12 -26.13 -11.36 0.61
N ASP A 13 -27.20 -12.07 0.92
CA ASP A 13 -27.19 -13.07 1.99
C ASP A 13 -26.59 -14.37 1.43
N LEU A 14 -25.29 -14.56 1.67
CA LEU A 14 -24.56 -15.73 1.15
C LEU A 14 -25.02 -17.04 1.82
N THR A 15 -25.65 -16.96 3.00
CA THR A 15 -26.17 -18.15 3.71
C THR A 15 -27.27 -18.86 2.92
N LYS A 16 -28.03 -18.11 2.11
CA LYS A 16 -29.10 -18.63 1.25
C LYS A 16 -28.61 -19.20 -0.07
N MET A 17 -27.32 -19.07 -0.40
CA MET A 17 -26.77 -19.58 -1.65
C MET A 17 -26.44 -21.07 -1.53
N SER A 18 -26.65 -21.84 -2.60
CA SER A 18 -26.20 -23.24 -2.66
C SER A 18 -24.67 -23.32 -2.84
N HIS A 19 -24.05 -24.49 -2.56
CA HIS A 19 -22.62 -24.66 -2.80
C HIS A 19 -22.22 -24.37 -4.25
N ARG A 20 -23.06 -24.76 -5.22
CA ARG A 20 -22.83 -24.47 -6.64
C ARG A 20 -22.83 -22.97 -6.93
N GLN A 21 -23.71 -22.20 -6.30
CA GLN A 21 -23.75 -20.75 -6.49
C GLN A 21 -22.57 -20.05 -5.78
N LEU A 22 -22.13 -20.54 -4.61
CA LEU A 22 -20.91 -20.05 -3.95
C LEU A 22 -19.67 -20.32 -4.80
N TRP A 23 -19.55 -21.53 -5.36
CA TRP A 23 -18.48 -21.87 -6.30
C TRP A 23 -18.48 -20.95 -7.52
N GLN A 24 -19.63 -20.73 -8.16
CA GLN A 24 -19.73 -19.82 -9.30
C GLN A 24 -19.28 -18.39 -8.96
N LEU A 25 -19.54 -17.92 -7.73
CA LEU A 25 -19.08 -16.63 -7.27
C LEU A 25 -17.57 -16.61 -7.02
N TRP A 26 -17.04 -17.67 -6.41
CA TRP A 26 -15.60 -17.87 -6.17
C TRP A 26 -14.82 -17.92 -7.47
N ASP A 27 -15.21 -18.79 -8.40
CA ASP A 27 -14.60 -18.94 -9.71
C ASP A 27 -14.61 -17.63 -10.50
N LYS A 28 -15.75 -16.94 -10.49
CA LYS A 28 -15.86 -15.62 -11.12
C LYS A 28 -14.91 -14.61 -10.49
N HIS A 29 -14.77 -14.60 -9.16
CA HIS A 29 -13.82 -13.73 -8.46
C HIS A 29 -12.38 -14.05 -8.89
N GLU A 30 -11.95 -15.31 -8.79
CA GLU A 30 -10.59 -15.74 -9.14
C GLU A 30 -10.21 -15.38 -10.57
N ARG A 31 -11.13 -15.60 -11.53
CA ARG A 31 -10.90 -15.22 -12.92
C ARG A 31 -10.76 -13.70 -13.10
N LEU A 32 -11.65 -12.91 -12.49
CA LEU A 32 -11.58 -11.45 -12.58
C LEU A 32 -10.35 -10.88 -11.88
N GLN A 33 -9.98 -11.45 -10.73
CA GLN A 33 -8.77 -11.10 -10.00
C GLN A 33 -7.53 -11.41 -10.82
N SER A 34 -7.48 -12.57 -11.48
CA SER A 34 -6.39 -12.96 -12.37
C SER A 34 -6.24 -11.98 -13.54
N TYR A 35 -7.35 -11.57 -14.16
CA TYR A 35 -7.32 -10.53 -15.20
C TYR A 35 -6.84 -9.18 -14.65
N GLU A 36 -7.32 -8.76 -13.48
CA GLU A 36 -6.86 -7.51 -12.84
C GLU A 36 -5.35 -7.55 -12.58
N TYR A 37 -4.82 -8.69 -12.16
CA TYR A 37 -3.38 -8.89 -11.99
C TYR A 37 -2.63 -8.84 -13.32
N ALA A 38 -3.04 -9.62 -14.31
CA ALA A 38 -2.38 -9.68 -15.60
C ALA A 38 -2.34 -8.31 -16.31
N PHE A 39 -3.50 -7.66 -16.44
CA PHE A 39 -3.58 -6.34 -17.09
C PHE A 39 -3.04 -5.22 -16.19
N GLY A 40 -3.22 -5.31 -14.88
CA GLY A 40 -2.71 -4.32 -13.94
C GLY A 40 -1.19 -4.24 -13.96
N VAL A 41 -0.49 -5.34 -14.27
CA VAL A 41 0.98 -5.38 -14.35
C VAL A 41 1.52 -4.74 -15.64
N ALA A 42 0.70 -4.52 -16.67
CA ALA A 42 1.14 -3.80 -17.87
C ALA A 42 1.62 -2.37 -17.56
N ILE A 43 0.97 -1.68 -16.61
CA ILE A 43 1.34 -0.33 -16.16
C ILE A 43 2.76 -0.30 -15.52
N PRO A 44 3.06 -1.11 -14.49
CA PRO A 44 4.38 -1.10 -13.88
C PRO A 44 5.46 -1.69 -14.78
N ILE A 45 5.17 -2.63 -15.70
CA ILE A 45 6.17 -3.23 -16.60
C ILE A 45 6.97 -2.19 -17.38
N LEU A 46 6.32 -1.09 -17.80
CA LEU A 46 6.97 0.00 -18.54
C LEU A 46 8.18 0.58 -17.79
N ASP A 47 8.14 0.59 -16.45
CA ASP A 47 9.19 1.09 -15.58
C ASP A 47 9.51 0.08 -14.45
N PHE A 48 9.59 -1.22 -14.77
CA PHE A 48 9.97 -2.26 -13.81
C PHE A 48 11.39 -2.80 -14.06
N GLN A 49 12.20 -2.82 -13.01
CA GLN A 49 13.59 -3.31 -13.01
C GLN A 49 14.43 -2.66 -14.14
N LYS A 50 14.90 -3.47 -15.11
CA LYS A 50 15.73 -3.01 -16.23
C LYS A 50 14.95 -2.19 -17.25
N PHE A 51 13.62 -2.27 -17.22
CA PHE A 51 12.75 -1.44 -18.04
C PHE A 51 12.46 -0.16 -17.26
N SER A 52 12.80 0.98 -17.83
CA SER A 52 12.54 2.32 -17.28
C SER A 52 12.19 3.25 -18.44
N PHE A 53 11.22 2.84 -19.25
CA PHE A 53 10.91 3.49 -20.51
C PHE A 53 10.43 4.93 -20.29
N VAL A 54 9.43 5.16 -19.44
CA VAL A 54 8.89 6.51 -19.22
C VAL A 54 9.86 7.32 -18.39
N GLU A 55 10.43 6.72 -17.34
CA GLU A 55 11.42 7.39 -16.49
C GLU A 55 12.65 7.84 -17.28
N ASN A 56 13.27 6.97 -18.09
CA ASN A 56 14.46 7.33 -18.86
C ASN A 56 14.17 8.39 -19.93
N ASN A 57 13.05 8.27 -20.65
CA ASN A 57 12.69 9.28 -21.66
C ASN A 57 12.37 10.63 -21.00
N LEU A 58 11.70 10.63 -19.84
CA LEU A 58 11.42 11.84 -19.07
C LEU A 58 12.71 12.51 -18.59
N VAL A 59 13.61 11.73 -17.97
CA VAL A 59 14.90 12.21 -17.46
C VAL A 59 15.74 12.77 -18.60
N LYS A 60 15.83 12.06 -19.73
CA LYS A 60 16.56 12.51 -20.92
C LYS A 60 16.03 13.86 -21.41
N PHE A 61 14.71 13.93 -21.65
CA PHE A 61 14.07 15.13 -22.16
C PHE A 61 14.23 16.33 -21.22
N LEU A 62 13.99 16.14 -19.92
CA LEU A 62 14.11 17.21 -18.93
C LEU A 62 15.57 17.66 -18.74
N LYS A 63 16.56 16.76 -18.81
CA LYS A 63 17.98 17.17 -18.76
C LYS A 63 18.42 17.98 -19.96
N GLU A 64 17.83 17.72 -21.13
CA GLU A 64 18.12 18.45 -22.37
C GLU A 64 17.44 19.82 -22.43
N LYS A 65 16.20 19.94 -21.89
CA LYS A 65 15.35 21.13 -22.08
C LYS A 65 15.12 21.99 -20.84
N ALA A 66 15.14 21.42 -19.64
CA ALA A 66 14.90 22.18 -18.42
C ALA A 66 16.17 22.91 -17.96
N PRO A 67 16.05 24.08 -17.30
CA PRO A 67 17.18 24.72 -16.64
C PRO A 67 17.85 23.76 -15.63
N LYS A 68 19.18 23.67 -15.66
CA LYS A 68 19.93 22.69 -14.84
C LYS A 68 19.67 22.82 -13.35
N ASP A 69 19.51 24.05 -12.87
CA ASP A 69 19.18 24.41 -11.49
C ASP A 69 17.73 24.07 -11.10
N GLN A 70 16.83 23.97 -12.07
CA GLN A 70 15.39 23.72 -11.85
C GLN A 70 14.95 22.29 -12.20
N TYR A 71 15.83 21.45 -12.74
CA TYR A 71 15.51 20.06 -13.14
C TYR A 71 14.68 19.30 -12.09
N SER A 72 15.03 19.44 -10.80
CA SER A 72 14.32 18.74 -9.72
C SER A 72 12.85 19.17 -9.60
N ASP A 73 12.56 20.45 -9.83
CA ASP A 73 11.22 21.02 -9.75
C ASP A 73 10.36 20.56 -10.94
N TYR A 74 10.92 20.64 -12.16
CA TYR A 74 10.27 20.12 -13.37
C TYR A 74 9.94 18.63 -13.23
N TYR A 75 10.91 17.83 -12.77
CA TYR A 75 10.69 16.41 -12.55
C TYR A 75 9.58 16.17 -11.52
N ALA A 76 9.58 16.89 -10.39
CA ALA A 76 8.52 16.79 -9.39
C ALA A 76 7.14 17.13 -9.97
N ILE A 77 7.01 18.25 -10.68
CA ILE A 77 5.75 18.72 -11.25
C ILE A 77 5.14 17.73 -12.26
N PHE A 78 5.95 17.10 -13.11
CA PHE A 78 5.45 16.13 -14.10
C PHE A 78 5.23 14.73 -13.53
N THR A 79 5.88 14.40 -12.41
CA THR A 79 5.71 13.11 -11.73
C THR A 79 4.64 13.13 -10.65
N GLU A 80 4.20 14.32 -10.22
CA GLU A 80 3.13 14.46 -9.25
C GLU A 80 1.75 14.15 -9.88
N PRO A 81 0.95 13.26 -9.27
CA PRO A 81 -0.34 12.89 -9.81
C PRO A 81 -1.41 13.97 -9.57
N ILE A 82 -2.25 14.21 -10.58
CA ILE A 82 -3.38 15.18 -10.49
C ILE A 82 -4.55 14.59 -9.69
N TYR A 83 -4.68 13.26 -9.69
CA TYR A 83 -5.76 12.53 -9.04
C TYR A 83 -5.29 11.94 -7.71
N ASN A 84 -6.22 11.89 -6.77
CA ASN A 84 -5.98 11.29 -5.48
C ASN A 84 -5.77 9.77 -5.54
N SER A 85 -4.94 9.28 -4.62
CA SER A 85 -4.98 7.89 -4.15
C SER A 85 -6.20 7.65 -3.25
N PHE A 86 -6.57 6.38 -3.01
CA PHE A 86 -7.66 6.10 -2.07
C PHE A 86 -7.33 6.52 -0.63
N ALA A 87 -6.05 6.47 -0.23
CA ALA A 87 -5.61 7.00 1.06
C ALA A 87 -5.83 8.51 1.18
N GLN A 88 -5.54 9.27 0.12
CA GLN A 88 -5.79 10.71 0.09
C GLN A 88 -7.29 11.05 0.06
N ASP A 89 -8.11 10.25 -0.64
CA ASP A 89 -9.57 10.38 -0.60
C ASP A 89 -10.12 10.10 0.81
N GLN A 90 -9.59 9.07 1.48
CA GLN A 90 -9.91 8.73 2.86
C GLN A 90 -9.56 9.85 3.83
N GLU A 91 -8.36 10.42 3.70
CA GLU A 91 -7.87 11.53 4.51
C GLU A 91 -8.73 12.79 4.32
N ALA A 92 -9.02 13.15 3.07
CA ALA A 92 -9.89 14.29 2.77
C ALA A 92 -11.29 14.13 3.37
N ASP A 93 -11.87 12.92 3.31
CA ASP A 93 -13.17 12.67 3.93
C ASP A 93 -13.11 12.68 5.46
N LEU A 94 -12.00 12.26 6.07
CA LEU A 94 -11.80 12.32 7.52
C LEU A 94 -11.69 13.77 8.00
N LEU A 95 -10.93 14.61 7.27
CA LEU A 95 -10.82 16.04 7.57
C LEU A 95 -12.18 16.73 7.47
N LYS A 96 -13.00 16.42 6.44
CA LYS A 96 -14.37 16.96 6.31
C LYS A 96 -15.29 16.54 7.45
N LEU A 97 -15.11 15.34 8.01
CA LEU A 97 -15.82 14.94 9.21
C LEU A 97 -15.38 15.84 10.38
N MET A 98 -14.06 15.99 10.57
CA MET A 98 -13.51 16.80 11.66
C MET A 98 -13.94 18.27 11.62
N THR A 99 -14.14 18.87 10.43
CA THR A 99 -14.57 20.29 10.34
C THR A 99 -15.89 20.57 11.06
N GLN A 100 -16.77 19.58 11.23
CA GLN A 100 -18.07 19.76 11.91
C GLN A 100 -17.95 19.88 13.45
N PHE A 101 -16.80 19.46 13.99
CA PHE A 101 -16.54 19.44 15.43
C PHE A 101 -15.33 20.30 15.83
N TYR A 102 -14.49 20.66 14.87
CA TYR A 102 -13.31 21.48 15.10
C TYR A 102 -13.64 22.82 15.78
N GLY A 103 -12.86 23.18 16.80
CA GLY A 103 -13.09 24.36 17.64
C GLY A 103 -13.93 24.11 18.89
N LYS A 104 -14.62 22.97 19.01
CA LYS A 104 -15.35 22.59 20.24
C LYS A 104 -14.39 21.99 21.26
N LYS A 105 -14.01 22.79 22.27
CA LYS A 105 -13.04 22.38 23.31
C LYS A 105 -13.42 21.07 24.01
N LYS A 106 -14.66 20.96 24.51
CA LYS A 106 -15.15 19.74 25.19
C LYS A 106 -15.01 18.48 24.33
N TRP A 107 -15.41 18.55 23.05
CA TRP A 107 -15.27 17.43 22.12
C TRP A 107 -13.81 17.06 21.89
N ARG A 108 -12.92 18.04 21.74
CA ARG A 108 -11.48 17.80 21.58
C ARG A 108 -10.94 17.05 22.79
N ASP A 109 -11.21 17.53 23.99
CA ASP A 109 -10.72 16.94 25.24
C ASP A 109 -11.25 15.51 25.40
N ASP A 110 -12.55 15.30 25.17
CA ASP A 110 -13.16 13.96 25.24
C ASP A 110 -12.61 12.99 24.18
N VAL A 111 -12.39 13.44 22.94
CA VAL A 111 -11.79 12.58 21.90
C VAL A 111 -10.36 12.18 22.25
N MET A 112 -9.61 13.07 22.90
CA MET A 112 -8.23 12.80 23.31
C MET A 112 -8.16 11.82 24.49
N GLU A 113 -9.08 11.90 25.44
CA GLU A 113 -8.98 11.18 26.71
C GLU A 113 -9.90 9.96 26.85
N LYS A 114 -11.06 9.96 26.18
CA LYS A 114 -12.12 8.96 26.40
C LYS A 114 -12.11 7.88 25.34
N ASN A 115 -12.66 6.71 25.68
CA ASN A 115 -12.79 5.58 24.77
C ASN A 115 -14.01 5.73 23.82
N LEU A 116 -14.08 4.84 22.82
CA LEU A 116 -15.13 4.89 21.81
C LEU A 116 -16.54 4.68 22.39
N ASP A 117 -16.68 3.91 23.47
CA ASP A 117 -17.98 3.66 24.11
C ASP A 117 -18.55 4.90 24.78
N TYR A 118 -17.71 5.69 25.45
CA TYR A 118 -18.12 7.02 25.95
C TYR A 118 -18.52 7.95 24.80
N LEU A 119 -17.76 7.95 23.70
CA LEU A 119 -18.08 8.81 22.55
C LEU A 119 -19.38 8.39 21.86
N ARG A 120 -19.76 7.10 21.93
CA ARG A 120 -21.06 6.58 21.46
C ARG A 120 -22.24 7.13 22.24
N SER A 121 -22.12 7.31 23.55
CA SER A 121 -23.20 7.89 24.37
C SER A 121 -23.31 9.41 24.20
N GLU A 122 -22.17 10.12 24.22
CA GLU A 122 -22.17 11.59 24.28
C GLU A 122 -22.24 12.27 22.90
N TYR A 123 -21.66 11.65 21.86
CA TYR A 123 -21.47 12.28 20.56
C TYR A 123 -22.06 11.45 19.42
N LEU A 124 -23.36 11.16 19.50
CA LEU A 124 -24.08 10.30 18.54
C LEU A 124 -23.88 10.71 17.07
N ASN A 125 -23.91 12.01 16.77
CA ASN A 125 -23.69 12.49 15.40
C ASN A 125 -22.24 12.28 14.93
N PHE A 126 -21.25 12.49 15.81
CA PHE A 126 -19.84 12.24 15.51
C PHE A 126 -19.62 10.75 15.19
N ILE A 127 -20.13 9.86 16.04
CA ILE A 127 -20.00 8.43 15.83
C ILE A 127 -20.74 7.97 14.57
N LYS A 128 -21.93 8.50 14.29
CA LYS A 128 -22.63 8.20 13.03
C LYS A 128 -21.78 8.54 11.80
N LEU A 129 -21.12 9.70 11.81
CA LEU A 129 -20.24 10.11 10.72
C LEU A 129 -18.95 9.25 10.66
N LEU A 130 -18.37 8.92 11.82
CA LEU A 130 -17.19 8.05 11.92
C LEU A 130 -17.50 6.65 11.39
N HIS A 131 -18.68 6.11 11.70
CA HIS A 131 -19.17 4.84 11.17
C HIS A 131 -19.32 4.87 9.65
N GLN A 132 -19.90 5.95 9.10
CA GLN A 132 -20.04 6.12 7.65
C GLN A 132 -18.69 6.20 6.95
N HIS A 133 -17.75 6.96 7.53
CA HIS A 133 -16.37 7.06 7.05
C HIS A 133 -15.69 5.68 7.07
N THR A 134 -15.77 4.98 8.20
CA THR A 134 -15.20 3.63 8.38
C THR A 134 -15.74 2.66 7.35
N ARG A 135 -17.06 2.58 7.15
CA ARG A 135 -17.65 1.70 6.13
C ARG A 135 -17.16 1.99 4.72
N LYS A 136 -16.89 3.26 4.41
CA LYS A 136 -16.40 3.67 3.08
C LYS A 136 -14.93 3.32 2.88
N HIS A 137 -14.11 3.40 3.92
CA HIS A 137 -12.64 3.43 3.82
C HIS A 137 -11.88 2.35 4.60
N CYS A 138 -12.57 1.49 5.35
CA CYS A 138 -11.95 0.40 6.15
C CYS A 138 -11.04 -0.55 5.34
N TRP A 139 -11.27 -0.65 4.04
CA TRP A 139 -10.51 -1.51 3.13
C TRP A 139 -9.27 -0.86 2.53
N VAL A 140 -9.07 0.47 2.67
CA VAL A 140 -7.99 1.21 2.00
C VAL A 140 -6.61 0.63 2.34
N TYR A 141 -6.44 0.16 3.57
CA TYR A 141 -5.20 -0.45 4.06
C TYR A 141 -5.27 -1.99 4.12
N TYR A 142 -6.35 -2.58 3.61
CA TYR A 142 -6.55 -4.02 3.53
C TYR A 142 -5.77 -4.57 2.35
N VAL A 143 -4.57 -5.10 2.58
CA VAL A 143 -3.73 -5.62 1.48
C VAL A 143 -4.21 -7.02 1.08
N TYR A 144 -3.56 -8.08 1.55
CA TYR A 144 -3.90 -9.46 1.15
C TYR A 144 -4.98 -10.08 2.05
N ASN A 145 -4.76 -10.05 3.37
CA ASN A 145 -5.58 -10.78 4.34
C ASN A 145 -6.25 -9.89 5.40
N GLY A 146 -6.02 -8.57 5.32
CA GLY A 146 -6.42 -7.59 6.33
C GLY A 146 -5.44 -7.49 7.50
N PRO A 147 -5.92 -7.07 8.70
CA PRO A 147 -7.31 -6.72 9.01
C PRO A 147 -7.78 -5.44 8.29
N GLU A 148 -9.11 -5.27 8.21
CA GLU A 148 -9.73 -3.99 7.87
C GLU A 148 -9.63 -3.01 9.04
N PHE A 149 -9.63 -1.72 8.71
CA PHE A 149 -9.58 -0.66 9.71
C PHE A 149 -10.95 -0.48 10.37
N THR A 150 -10.91 -0.20 11.67
CA THR A 150 -12.05 -0.02 12.56
C THR A 150 -12.30 1.46 12.86
N GLU A 151 -13.39 1.74 13.58
CA GLU A 151 -13.67 3.08 14.10
C GLU A 151 -12.56 3.56 15.04
N ASP A 152 -11.97 2.67 15.85
CA ASP A 152 -10.86 2.99 16.74
C ASP A 152 -9.60 3.39 15.97
N ASP A 153 -9.31 2.73 14.85
CA ASP A 153 -8.16 3.09 14.00
C ASP A 153 -8.31 4.51 13.43
N PHE A 154 -9.51 4.84 12.91
CA PHE A 154 -9.80 6.18 12.40
C PHE A 154 -9.92 7.23 13.52
N LEU A 155 -10.39 6.86 14.71
CA LEU A 155 -10.34 7.72 15.89
C LEU A 155 -8.88 8.03 16.28
N GLY A 156 -7.99 7.05 16.18
CA GLY A 156 -6.54 7.22 16.33
C GLY A 156 -5.99 8.29 15.38
N PHE A 157 -6.37 8.25 14.09
CA PHE A 157 -5.98 9.29 13.14
C PHE A 157 -6.51 10.67 13.52
N ILE A 158 -7.77 10.78 13.98
CA ILE A 158 -8.33 12.05 14.44
C ILE A 158 -7.50 12.59 15.61
N ARG A 159 -7.14 11.75 16.58
CA ARG A 159 -6.26 12.12 17.71
C ARG A 159 -4.90 12.62 17.22
N ASP A 160 -4.28 11.92 16.27
CA ASP A 160 -3.01 12.34 15.67
C ASP A 160 -3.10 13.75 15.04
N TYR A 161 -4.18 14.06 14.32
CA TYR A 161 -4.40 15.41 13.77
C TYR A 161 -4.60 16.46 14.87
N LEU A 162 -5.31 16.13 15.96
CA LEU A 162 -5.54 17.03 17.08
C LEU A 162 -4.24 17.34 17.84
N ILE A 163 -3.40 16.32 18.09
CA ILE A 163 -2.07 16.46 18.71
C ILE A 163 -1.19 17.41 17.87
N LYS A 164 -1.22 17.24 16.55
CA LYS A 164 -0.47 18.09 15.61
C LYS A 164 -1.09 19.48 15.40
N ASN A 165 -2.18 19.81 16.11
CA ASN A 165 -2.92 21.05 15.98
C ASN A 165 -3.31 21.38 14.52
N ILE A 166 -3.63 20.33 13.75
CA ILE A 166 -4.00 20.46 12.35
C ILE A 166 -5.40 21.06 12.25
N ASN A 167 -5.51 22.18 11.54
CA ASN A 167 -6.79 22.79 11.22
C ASN A 167 -7.38 22.13 9.95
N PRO A 168 -8.46 21.34 10.06
CA PRO A 168 -9.00 20.58 8.95
C PRO A 168 -9.54 21.48 7.83
N ASN A 169 -10.06 22.67 8.16
CA ASN A 169 -10.53 23.63 7.16
C ASN A 169 -9.37 24.18 6.32
N GLN A 170 -8.22 24.45 6.96
CA GLN A 170 -7.03 24.94 6.26
C GLN A 170 -6.42 23.84 5.40
N GLU A 171 -6.31 22.61 5.90
CA GLU A 171 -5.75 21.49 5.13
C GLU A 171 -6.60 21.15 3.90
N LEU A 172 -7.93 21.12 4.03
CA LEU A 172 -8.81 20.90 2.88
C LEU A 172 -8.66 22.00 1.82
N LYS A 173 -8.49 23.27 2.23
CA LYS A 173 -8.22 24.39 1.31
C LYS A 173 -6.85 24.23 0.63
N LYS A 174 -5.80 23.86 1.37
CA LYS A 174 -4.46 23.61 0.82
C LYS A 174 -4.51 22.51 -0.23
N LEU A 175 -5.16 21.37 0.06
CA LEU A 175 -5.31 20.27 -0.89
C LEU A 175 -6.02 20.69 -2.18
N ALA A 176 -7.08 21.51 -2.07
CA ALA A 176 -7.82 21.99 -3.24
C ALA A 176 -7.01 23.01 -4.07
N LEU A 177 -6.27 23.90 -3.42
CA LEU A 177 -5.44 24.91 -4.07
C LEU A 177 -4.24 24.27 -4.78
N HIS A 178 -3.54 23.38 -4.08
CA HIS A 178 -2.35 22.69 -4.57
C HIS A 178 -2.59 21.98 -5.91
N ARG A 179 -3.74 21.32 -6.09
CA ARG A 179 -4.08 20.69 -7.38
C ARG A 179 -4.27 21.69 -8.52
N LYS A 180 -4.90 22.84 -8.24
CA LYS A 180 -5.09 23.89 -9.25
C LYS A 180 -3.74 24.47 -9.66
N GLU A 181 -2.86 24.68 -8.69
CA GLU A 181 -1.50 25.15 -8.92
C GLU A 181 -0.66 24.14 -9.70
N LEU A 182 -0.74 22.84 -9.37
CA LEU A 182 -0.05 21.78 -10.10
C LEU A 182 -0.43 21.76 -11.59
N VAL A 183 -1.73 21.79 -11.91
CA VAL A 183 -2.20 21.81 -13.30
C VAL A 183 -1.77 23.08 -14.02
N LYS A 184 -1.77 24.22 -13.34
CA LYS A 184 -1.28 25.49 -13.90
C LYS A 184 0.22 25.41 -14.21
N LYS A 185 1.04 24.98 -13.26
CA LYS A 185 2.50 24.81 -13.43
C LYS A 185 2.84 23.81 -14.55
N GLN A 186 2.12 22.69 -14.64
CA GLN A 186 2.33 21.73 -15.73
C GLN A 186 2.10 22.36 -17.10
N LYS A 187 1.10 23.23 -17.27
CA LYS A 187 0.85 23.96 -18.52
C LYS A 187 1.97 24.95 -18.82
N GLU A 188 2.35 25.78 -17.84
CA GLU A 188 3.44 26.74 -17.96
C GLU A 188 4.75 26.06 -18.38
N TYR A 189 5.09 24.93 -17.75
CA TYR A 189 6.30 24.19 -18.09
C TYR A 189 6.25 23.54 -19.47
N ILE A 190 5.08 23.06 -19.92
CA ILE A 190 4.92 22.56 -21.28
C ILE A 190 5.17 23.68 -22.30
N GLU A 191 4.66 24.88 -22.06
CA GLU A 191 4.87 26.05 -22.94
C GLU A 191 6.34 26.47 -23.00
N LEU A 192 7.06 26.40 -21.88
CA LEU A 192 8.50 26.70 -21.82
C LEU A 192 9.35 25.63 -22.51
N LEU A 193 9.06 24.34 -22.28
CA LEU A 193 9.85 23.23 -22.80
C LEU A 193 9.63 22.98 -24.30
N LYS A 194 8.48 23.39 -24.84
CA LYS A 194 8.06 23.18 -26.25
C LYS A 194 8.31 21.74 -26.74
N PRO A 195 7.75 20.71 -26.07
CA PRO A 195 7.96 19.32 -26.43
C PRO A 195 7.35 18.98 -27.80
N ASP A 196 8.00 18.07 -28.54
CA ASP A 196 7.37 17.41 -29.66
C ASP A 196 6.23 16.47 -29.20
N LYS A 197 5.52 15.85 -30.16
CA LYS A 197 4.40 14.95 -29.86
C LYS A 197 4.80 13.78 -28.94
N PHE A 198 5.99 13.24 -29.10
CA PHE A 198 6.47 12.09 -28.32
C PHE A 198 6.77 12.50 -26.88
N ASN A 199 7.56 13.56 -26.68
CA ASN A 199 7.92 14.06 -25.36
C ASN A 199 6.71 14.59 -24.60
N LEU A 200 5.74 15.19 -25.29
CA LEU A 200 4.46 15.59 -24.68
C LEU A 200 3.69 14.37 -24.16
N ALA A 201 3.73 13.24 -24.87
CA ALA A 201 3.12 12.00 -24.40
C ALA A 201 3.85 11.46 -23.15
N ILE A 202 5.18 11.50 -23.13
CA ILE A 202 6.00 11.09 -21.98
C ILE A 202 5.67 11.93 -20.73
N LEU A 203 5.64 13.27 -20.84
CA LEU A 203 5.27 14.17 -19.74
C LEU A 203 3.89 13.85 -19.17
N LYS A 204 2.90 13.62 -20.04
CA LYS A 204 1.52 13.26 -19.64
C LYS A 204 1.43 11.87 -19.02
N LEU A 205 2.26 10.94 -19.47
CA LEU A 205 2.25 9.55 -19.01
C LEU A 205 2.93 9.40 -17.64
N ALA A 206 3.97 10.18 -17.35
CA ALA A 206 4.73 10.12 -16.09
C ALA A 206 3.82 10.20 -14.84
N GLY A 207 3.06 11.29 -14.69
CA GLY A 207 2.13 11.44 -13.56
C GLY A 207 1.01 10.39 -13.55
N LYS A 208 0.54 9.93 -14.73
CA LYS A 208 -0.47 8.87 -14.84
C LYS A 208 0.07 7.51 -14.40
N LEU A 209 1.33 7.19 -14.69
CA LEU A 209 1.96 5.96 -14.21
C LEU A 209 2.13 5.98 -12.70
N ILE A 210 2.57 7.11 -12.14
CA ILE A 210 2.74 7.28 -10.70
C ILE A 210 1.42 7.19 -9.96
N TRP A 211 0.33 7.67 -10.55
CA TRP A 211 -1.03 7.44 -10.03
C TRP A 211 -1.52 5.99 -10.24
N GLY A 212 -1.32 5.43 -11.43
CA GLY A 212 -1.87 4.14 -11.83
C GLY A 212 -1.26 2.95 -11.10
N LYS A 213 0.05 3.00 -10.81
CA LYS A 213 0.78 1.95 -10.07
C LYS A 213 0.19 1.66 -8.67
N PRO A 214 -0.03 2.66 -7.78
CA PRO A 214 -0.71 2.43 -6.50
C PRO A 214 -2.22 2.21 -6.70
N ARG A 215 -2.87 2.91 -7.63
CA ARG A 215 -4.32 2.79 -7.83
C ARG A 215 -4.76 1.37 -8.20
N ARG A 216 -4.01 0.65 -9.05
CA ARG A 216 -4.30 -0.76 -9.33
C ARG A 216 -4.20 -1.61 -8.06
N LYS A 217 -3.21 -1.33 -7.21
CA LYS A 217 -2.97 -2.09 -5.99
C LYS A 217 -4.10 -1.85 -4.98
N ASP A 218 -4.62 -0.64 -4.93
CA ASP A 218 -5.79 -0.32 -4.12
C ASP A 218 -7.05 -1.07 -4.60
N TYR A 219 -7.25 -1.25 -5.92
CA TYR A 219 -8.35 -2.08 -6.42
C TYR A 219 -8.18 -3.56 -6.06
N GLN A 220 -6.94 -4.08 -6.13
CA GLN A 220 -6.63 -5.45 -5.69
C GLN A 220 -6.94 -5.61 -4.19
N SER A 221 -6.46 -4.70 -3.35
CA SER A 221 -6.76 -4.58 -1.91
C SER A 221 -8.27 -4.60 -1.62
N LYS A 222 -9.02 -3.80 -2.39
CA LYS A 222 -10.48 -3.76 -2.29
C LYS A 222 -11.15 -5.09 -2.65
N SER A 223 -10.65 -5.76 -3.68
CA SER A 223 -11.12 -7.08 -4.09
C SER A 223 -10.92 -8.12 -2.99
N TYR A 224 -9.73 -8.16 -2.38
CA TYR A 224 -9.41 -9.02 -1.24
C TYR A 224 -10.32 -8.78 -0.04
N TYR A 225 -10.62 -7.51 0.26
CA TYR A 225 -11.59 -7.20 1.32
C TYR A 225 -13.00 -7.71 0.98
N HIS A 226 -13.44 -7.59 -0.27
CA HIS A 226 -14.78 -8.01 -0.69
C HIS A 226 -14.96 -9.53 -0.73
N VAL A 227 -13.93 -10.29 -1.11
CA VAL A 227 -13.99 -11.77 -1.13
C VAL A 227 -14.00 -12.37 0.28
N LYS A 228 -13.52 -11.63 1.31
CA LYS A 228 -13.54 -12.07 2.71
C LYS A 228 -14.91 -12.62 3.15
N LYS A 229 -16.01 -11.95 2.77
CA LYS A 229 -17.37 -12.38 3.13
C LYS A 229 -17.73 -13.75 2.54
N LEU A 230 -17.31 -13.99 1.30
CA LEU A 230 -17.47 -15.29 0.63
C LEU A 230 -16.60 -16.35 1.31
N GLN A 231 -15.34 -16.03 1.60
CA GLN A 231 -14.42 -16.94 2.31
C GLN A 231 -14.94 -17.33 3.70
N GLN A 232 -15.52 -16.38 4.44
CA GLN A 232 -16.14 -16.65 5.75
C GLN A 232 -17.33 -17.60 5.65
N GLU A 233 -18.16 -17.46 4.62
CA GLU A 233 -19.29 -18.36 4.39
C GLU A 233 -18.80 -19.77 4.03
N VAL A 234 -17.79 -19.88 3.14
CA VAL A 234 -17.17 -21.17 2.80
C VAL A 234 -16.52 -21.80 4.04
N ALA A 235 -15.83 -21.02 4.86
CA ALA A 235 -15.19 -21.48 6.10
C ALA A 235 -16.21 -22.09 7.06
N LYS A 236 -17.36 -21.42 7.27
CA LYS A 236 -18.45 -21.94 8.11
C LYS A 236 -18.99 -23.27 7.60
N ARG A 237 -19.22 -23.41 6.29
CA ARG A 237 -19.81 -24.63 5.69
C ARG A 237 -18.87 -25.82 5.69
N LEU A 238 -17.57 -25.55 5.56
CA LEU A 238 -16.55 -26.59 5.54
C LEU A 238 -15.94 -26.85 6.94
N PHE A 239 -16.43 -26.16 7.98
CA PHE A 239 -15.90 -26.24 9.35
C PHE A 239 -14.39 -25.92 9.43
N LEU A 240 -13.95 -24.95 8.63
CA LEU A 240 -12.56 -24.50 8.56
C LEU A 240 -12.41 -23.09 9.16
N SER A 241 -11.18 -22.74 9.54
CA SER A 241 -10.84 -21.35 9.84
C SER A 241 -10.79 -20.51 8.55
N LEU A 242 -10.90 -19.18 8.68
CA LEU A 242 -10.75 -18.28 7.54
C LEU A 242 -9.35 -18.37 6.91
N GLU A 243 -8.32 -18.60 7.72
CA GLU A 243 -6.94 -18.76 7.26
C GLU A 243 -6.75 -20.07 6.48
N GLN A 244 -7.39 -21.15 6.94
CA GLN A 244 -7.41 -22.42 6.22
C GLN A 244 -8.07 -22.27 4.85
N VAL A 245 -9.24 -21.63 4.77
CA VAL A 245 -9.91 -21.37 3.48
C VAL A 245 -9.06 -20.52 2.54
N ARG A 246 -8.32 -19.54 3.06
CA ARG A 246 -7.40 -18.71 2.25
C ARG A 246 -6.19 -19.49 1.73
N SER A 247 -5.86 -20.61 2.37
CA SER A 247 -4.74 -21.48 1.99
C SER A 247 -5.18 -22.65 1.10
N MET A 248 -6.49 -22.81 0.85
CA MET A 248 -6.99 -23.89 0.00
C MET A 248 -6.64 -23.65 -1.47
N PRO A 249 -6.09 -24.66 -2.19
CA PRO A 249 -5.96 -24.61 -3.63
C PRO A 249 -7.30 -24.46 -4.36
N TYR A 250 -7.30 -23.80 -5.52
CA TYR A 250 -8.50 -23.56 -6.34
C TYR A 250 -9.31 -24.85 -6.61
N GLU A 251 -8.64 -25.92 -7.03
CA GLU A 251 -9.29 -27.21 -7.31
C GLU A 251 -9.83 -27.89 -6.04
N MET A 252 -9.19 -27.67 -4.88
CA MET A 252 -9.68 -28.18 -3.61
C MET A 252 -11.01 -27.49 -3.25
N VAL A 253 -11.08 -26.15 -3.33
CA VAL A 253 -12.32 -25.38 -3.09
C VAL A 253 -13.45 -25.86 -4.01
N LYS A 254 -13.15 -26.05 -5.31
CA LYS A 254 -14.09 -26.60 -6.30
C LYS A 254 -14.64 -27.96 -5.87
N SER A 255 -13.75 -28.86 -5.48
CA SER A 255 -14.11 -30.23 -5.11
C SER A 255 -14.97 -30.27 -3.84
N CYS A 256 -14.67 -29.43 -2.85
CA CYS A 256 -15.45 -29.36 -1.61
C CYS A 256 -16.85 -28.78 -1.86
N LEU A 257 -16.97 -27.74 -2.69
CA LEU A 257 -18.26 -27.10 -2.95
C LEU A 257 -19.12 -27.89 -3.97
N ILE A 258 -18.53 -28.37 -5.07
CA ILE A 258 -19.29 -29.03 -6.14
C ILE A 258 -19.42 -30.53 -5.89
N ASN A 259 -18.32 -31.20 -5.56
CA ASN A 259 -18.28 -32.66 -5.45
C ASN A 259 -18.55 -33.14 -4.01
N LYS A 260 -18.75 -32.21 -3.06
CA LYS A 260 -18.94 -32.48 -1.63
C LYS A 260 -17.83 -33.35 -1.03
N LYS A 261 -16.61 -33.25 -1.54
CA LYS A 261 -15.45 -33.89 -0.93
C LYS A 261 -15.13 -33.20 0.40
N GLU A 262 -14.72 -33.99 1.39
CA GLU A 262 -14.21 -33.44 2.64
C GLU A 262 -12.86 -32.74 2.41
N PRO A 263 -12.62 -31.56 3.02
CA PRO A 263 -11.35 -30.87 2.89
C PRO A 263 -10.25 -31.62 3.64
N ASP A 264 -9.11 -31.87 2.98
CA ASP A 264 -7.92 -32.40 3.65
C ASP A 264 -7.23 -31.29 4.45
N VAL A 265 -7.53 -31.24 5.75
CA VAL A 265 -7.01 -30.24 6.69
C VAL A 265 -5.49 -30.35 6.85
N SER A 266 -4.91 -31.54 6.69
CA SER A 266 -3.47 -31.73 6.82
C SER A 266 -2.73 -31.00 5.69
N ILE A 267 -3.17 -31.21 4.44
CA ILE A 267 -2.63 -30.52 3.27
C ILE A 267 -2.80 -29.00 3.39
N ILE A 268 -3.98 -28.54 3.79
CA ILE A 268 -4.26 -27.10 3.97
C ILE A 268 -3.28 -26.47 4.97
N ASN A 269 -3.03 -27.14 6.10
CA ASN A 269 -2.13 -26.64 7.13
C ASN A 269 -0.65 -26.66 6.67
N GLU A 270 -0.24 -27.65 5.87
CA GLU A 270 1.08 -27.67 5.25
C GLU A 270 1.27 -26.48 4.32
N ILE A 271 0.29 -26.20 3.45
CA ILE A 271 0.32 -25.07 2.52
C ILE A 271 0.38 -23.75 3.28
N ASN A 272 -0.46 -23.58 4.30
CA ASN A 272 -0.47 -22.35 5.12
C ASN A 272 0.90 -22.10 5.78
N LYS A 273 1.57 -23.17 6.23
CA LYS A 273 2.89 -23.07 6.86
C LYS A 273 3.98 -22.70 5.87
N PHE A 274 4.03 -23.36 4.72
CA PHE A 274 5.02 -23.10 3.67
C PHE A 274 4.60 -23.75 2.36
N HIS A 275 4.55 -22.96 1.29
CA HIS A 275 4.30 -23.47 -0.05
C HIS A 275 5.11 -22.70 -1.10
N ILE A 276 5.22 -23.28 -2.28
CA ILE A 276 5.82 -22.66 -3.46
C ILE A 276 4.82 -22.73 -4.60
N CYS A 277 4.50 -21.57 -5.18
CA CYS A 277 3.68 -21.47 -6.38
C CYS A 277 4.57 -21.47 -7.62
N LEU A 278 4.40 -22.45 -8.49
CA LEU A 278 5.09 -22.56 -9.77
C LEU A 278 4.10 -22.34 -10.91
N PRO A 279 4.25 -21.27 -11.71
CA PRO A 279 3.44 -21.09 -12.89
C PRO A 279 3.86 -22.10 -13.97
N ASN A 280 2.88 -22.71 -14.62
CA ASN A 280 3.05 -23.55 -15.81
C ASN A 280 2.84 -22.71 -17.09
N ASP A 281 3.32 -23.22 -18.23
CA ASP A 281 3.21 -22.54 -19.53
C ASP A 281 1.77 -22.33 -19.99
N ASP A 282 0.84 -23.16 -19.52
CA ASP A 282 -0.60 -23.04 -19.77
C ASP A 282 -1.30 -22.01 -18.87
N GLY A 283 -0.54 -21.34 -17.98
CA GLY A 283 -1.03 -20.36 -17.03
C GLY A 283 -1.61 -20.95 -15.74
N SER A 284 -1.67 -22.27 -15.59
CA SER A 284 -2.01 -22.91 -14.32
C SER A 284 -0.88 -22.73 -13.30
N ILE A 285 -1.20 -22.86 -12.01
CA ILE A 285 -0.22 -22.72 -10.93
C ILE A 285 -0.18 -24.04 -10.15
N ALA A 286 0.98 -24.70 -10.18
CA ALA A 286 1.28 -25.82 -9.29
C ALA A 286 1.64 -25.28 -7.89
N VAL A 287 1.11 -25.90 -6.84
CA VAL A 287 1.40 -25.52 -5.46
C VAL A 287 2.15 -26.67 -4.80
N LEU A 288 3.46 -26.50 -4.63
CA LEU A 288 4.28 -27.42 -3.85
C LEU A 288 4.09 -27.13 -2.37
N HIS A 289 3.99 -28.16 -1.54
CA HIS A 289 3.90 -28.03 -0.08
C HIS A 289 4.75 -29.10 0.63
N GLY A 290 4.76 -29.09 1.96
CA GLY A 290 5.42 -30.14 2.74
C GLY A 290 6.93 -30.26 2.47
N GLN A 291 7.39 -31.49 2.24
CA GLN A 291 8.80 -31.79 1.99
C GLN A 291 9.26 -31.35 0.59
N GLU A 292 8.40 -31.51 -0.41
CA GLU A 292 8.70 -31.16 -1.80
C GLU A 292 9.04 -29.67 -1.95
N ALA A 293 8.22 -28.80 -1.35
CA ALA A 293 8.48 -27.36 -1.32
C ALA A 293 9.83 -27.03 -0.67
N LYS A 294 10.18 -27.68 0.45
CA LYS A 294 11.44 -27.44 1.16
C LYS A 294 12.65 -27.86 0.34
N GLU A 295 12.55 -28.98 -0.37
CA GLU A 295 13.61 -29.48 -1.24
C GLU A 295 13.81 -28.57 -2.45
N PHE A 296 12.72 -28.13 -3.08
CA PHE A 296 12.76 -27.14 -4.15
C PHE A 296 13.43 -25.85 -3.66
N TYR A 297 13.02 -25.31 -2.51
CA TYR A 297 13.60 -24.10 -1.93
C TYR A 297 15.11 -24.22 -1.70
N LYS A 298 15.58 -25.35 -1.14
CA LYS A 298 17.02 -25.59 -0.90
C LYS A 298 17.84 -25.59 -2.19
N LYS A 299 17.29 -26.14 -3.28
CA LYS A 299 17.95 -26.16 -4.60
C LYS A 299 18.09 -24.75 -5.16
N VAL A 300 17.05 -23.93 -5.09
CA VAL A 300 17.07 -22.54 -5.59
C VAL A 300 17.94 -21.63 -4.71
N LYS A 301 17.92 -21.78 -3.39
CA LYS A 301 18.68 -20.88 -2.50
C LYS A 301 20.20 -21.02 -2.63
N ARG A 302 20.70 -22.17 -3.10
CA ARG A 302 22.13 -22.39 -3.32
C ARG A 302 22.71 -21.54 -4.46
N SER A 303 21.90 -21.07 -5.41
CA SER A 303 22.37 -20.21 -6.50
C SER A 303 22.44 -18.71 -6.15
N ASP A 304 21.80 -18.28 -5.05
CA ASP A 304 21.63 -16.86 -4.68
C ASP A 304 22.37 -16.44 -3.40
N GLN A 305 23.40 -17.18 -2.96
CA GLN A 305 24.13 -16.77 -1.75
C GLN A 305 24.77 -15.39 -1.94
N PRO A 306 24.40 -14.39 -1.11
CA PRO A 306 25.12 -13.13 -1.11
C PRO A 306 26.53 -13.38 -0.58
N LYS A 307 27.53 -12.92 -1.33
CA LYS A 307 28.91 -12.74 -0.83
C LYS A 307 28.85 -12.04 0.53
N GLU A 308 29.68 -12.47 1.49
CA GLU A 308 29.75 -11.94 2.86
C GLU A 308 29.36 -10.46 2.94
N ILE A 309 28.29 -10.17 3.70
CA ILE A 309 27.87 -8.80 3.93
C ILE A 309 28.91 -8.20 4.88
N ALA A 310 29.87 -7.47 4.32
CA ALA A 310 30.86 -6.74 5.09
C ALA A 310 30.14 -5.85 6.12
N HIS A 311 30.55 -5.93 7.39
CA HIS A 311 30.07 -5.06 8.45
C HIS A 311 30.43 -3.60 8.12
N THR A 312 29.54 -2.90 7.42
CA THR A 312 29.68 -1.49 7.07
C THR A 312 28.74 -0.64 7.92
N ASN A 313 29.29 0.40 8.54
CA ASN A 313 28.49 1.42 9.24
C ASN A 313 27.84 2.42 8.27
N LYS A 314 28.09 2.29 6.96
CA LYS A 314 27.52 3.13 5.92
C LYS A 314 26.81 2.29 4.88
N ILE A 315 25.51 2.53 4.73
CA ILE A 315 24.66 1.91 3.74
C ILE A 315 24.35 2.98 2.68
N LYS A 316 24.48 2.62 1.40
CA LYS A 316 24.19 3.51 0.27
C LYS A 316 22.89 3.08 -0.41
N GLY A 317 22.13 4.06 -0.89
CA GLY A 317 20.96 3.87 -1.74
C GLY A 317 20.73 5.09 -2.64
N ALA A 318 19.58 5.13 -3.29
CA ALA A 318 19.16 6.26 -4.10
C ALA A 318 18.33 7.26 -3.27
N CYS A 319 18.52 8.56 -3.52
CA CYS A 319 17.72 9.62 -2.92
C CYS A 319 16.31 9.63 -3.53
N ALA A 320 15.28 9.33 -2.75
CA ALA A 320 13.88 9.45 -3.17
C ALA A 320 13.26 10.79 -2.75
N CYS A 321 13.53 11.25 -1.53
CA CYS A 321 13.12 12.55 -1.02
C CYS A 321 14.26 13.16 -0.22
N LYS A 322 14.67 14.39 -0.57
CA LYS A 322 15.80 15.08 0.03
C LYS A 322 15.54 15.40 1.51
N GLY A 323 16.61 15.57 2.26
CA GLY A 323 16.57 15.96 3.68
C GLY A 323 17.46 15.09 4.55
N LYS A 324 17.52 15.42 5.84
CA LYS A 324 18.29 14.67 6.83
C LYS A 324 17.47 14.43 8.08
N ALA A 325 17.65 13.27 8.70
CA ALA A 325 17.06 12.95 9.98
C ALA A 325 17.95 12.00 10.79
N ARG A 326 17.76 12.00 12.10
CA ARG A 326 18.36 11.04 13.04
C ARG A 326 17.26 10.44 13.89
N GLY A 327 17.39 9.16 14.23
CA GLY A 327 16.41 8.48 15.07
C GLY A 327 16.78 7.03 15.33
N SER A 328 15.92 6.35 16.08
CA SER A 328 16.03 4.91 16.35
C SER A 328 15.44 4.12 15.20
N VAL A 329 16.10 3.06 14.76
CA VAL A 329 15.62 2.18 13.70
C VAL A 329 14.45 1.35 14.21
N LYS A 330 13.39 1.32 13.41
CA LYS A 330 12.28 0.37 13.53
C LYS A 330 12.09 -0.35 12.21
N ILE A 331 12.24 -1.67 12.22
CA ILE A 331 12.03 -2.55 11.07
C ILE A 331 10.54 -2.88 10.99
N ILE A 332 9.89 -2.37 9.94
CA ILE A 332 8.44 -2.49 9.72
C ILE A 332 8.22 -3.18 8.37
N ASN A 333 7.91 -4.48 8.39
CA ASN A 333 7.60 -5.25 7.18
C ASN A 333 6.14 -5.68 7.11
N VAL A 334 5.49 -5.88 8.27
CA VAL A 334 4.09 -6.29 8.35
C VAL A 334 3.25 -5.35 9.23
N LEU A 335 1.93 -5.42 9.11
CA LEU A 335 1.00 -4.62 9.94
C LEU A 335 1.24 -4.79 11.45
N ALA A 336 1.61 -6.01 11.88
CA ALA A 336 1.90 -6.30 13.29
C ALA A 336 3.11 -5.51 13.83
N ASP A 337 4.07 -5.15 12.96
CA ASP A 337 5.25 -4.38 13.36
C ASP A 337 4.93 -2.91 13.63
N MET A 338 3.80 -2.38 13.12
CA MET A 338 3.47 -0.96 13.22
C MET A 338 3.43 -0.44 14.66
N ARG A 339 3.14 -1.33 15.63
CA ARG A 339 3.12 -0.99 17.06
C ARG A 339 4.49 -0.59 17.61
N LYS A 340 5.59 -0.94 16.93
CA LYS A 340 6.96 -0.59 17.33
C LYS A 340 7.31 0.86 17.02
N MET A 341 6.54 1.52 16.16
CA MET A 341 6.89 2.79 15.54
C MET A 341 6.38 3.99 16.35
N ASP A 342 7.32 4.77 16.88
CA ASP A 342 7.04 6.03 17.55
C ASP A 342 7.38 7.23 16.66
N TYR A 343 6.91 8.41 17.07
CA TYR A 343 7.21 9.66 16.39
C TYR A 343 8.70 9.98 16.47
N GLY A 344 9.32 10.23 15.32
CA GLY A 344 10.75 10.57 15.25
C GLY A 344 11.67 9.38 14.94
N ASP A 345 11.13 8.15 14.91
CA ASP A 345 11.90 6.96 14.55
C ASP A 345 12.22 6.89 13.05
N ILE A 346 13.19 6.05 12.70
CA ILE A 346 13.61 5.78 11.32
C ILE A 346 12.98 4.46 10.87
N LEU A 347 12.08 4.53 9.90
CA LEU A 347 11.42 3.35 9.35
C LEU A 347 12.38 2.65 8.38
N VAL A 348 12.71 1.39 8.66
CA VAL A 348 13.48 0.51 7.78
C VAL A 348 12.57 -0.63 7.31
N SER A 349 12.59 -0.96 6.02
CA SER A 349 11.75 -2.02 5.47
C SER A 349 12.37 -2.66 4.23
N THR A 350 11.96 -3.89 3.89
CA THR A 350 12.39 -4.49 2.61
C THR A 350 11.79 -3.70 1.45
N ALA A 351 10.47 -3.49 1.50
CA ALA A 351 9.69 -2.65 0.61
C ALA A 351 8.45 -2.16 1.35
N THR A 352 7.95 -0.96 1.03
CA THR A 352 6.75 -0.43 1.68
C THR A 352 5.47 -0.82 0.94
N THR A 353 4.39 -1.01 1.70
CA THR A 353 3.03 -1.26 1.21
C THR A 353 2.06 -0.20 1.73
N PRO A 354 0.87 -0.02 1.12
CA PRO A 354 -0.13 0.91 1.62
C PRO A 354 -0.48 0.69 3.11
N SER A 355 -0.49 -0.57 3.57
CA SER A 355 -0.79 -0.92 4.96
C SER A 355 0.09 -0.26 6.01
N ILE A 356 1.34 0.09 5.68
CA ILE A 356 2.29 0.67 6.66
C ILE A 356 2.43 2.20 6.50
N VAL A 357 1.61 2.84 5.65
CA VAL A 357 1.54 4.31 5.54
C VAL A 357 1.34 5.01 6.89
N PRO A 358 0.53 4.50 7.83
CA PRO A 358 0.44 5.09 9.17
C PRO A 358 1.78 5.15 9.91
N ALA A 359 2.62 4.11 9.79
CA ALA A 359 3.97 4.11 10.36
C ALA A 359 4.89 5.09 9.61
N MET A 360 4.76 5.19 8.28
CA MET A 360 5.50 6.18 7.48
C MET A 360 5.19 7.61 7.90
N LYS A 361 3.94 7.92 8.29
CA LYS A 361 3.52 9.25 8.80
C LYS A 361 4.16 9.63 10.15
N LYS A 362 4.67 8.65 10.92
CA LYS A 362 5.39 8.88 12.19
C LYS A 362 6.91 9.02 12.00
N ALA A 363 7.42 8.52 10.87
CA ALA A 363 8.85 8.40 10.62
C ALA A 363 9.53 9.75 10.38
N ALA A 364 10.72 9.93 10.98
CA ALA A 364 11.60 11.05 10.67
C ALA A 364 12.37 10.83 9.35
N ALA A 365 12.64 9.58 8.97
CA ALA A 365 13.09 9.19 7.63
C ALA A 365 12.68 7.75 7.29
N ILE A 366 12.67 7.43 5.99
CA ILE A 366 12.27 6.12 5.45
C ILE A 366 13.44 5.52 4.67
N VAL A 367 13.79 4.27 4.98
CA VAL A 367 14.86 3.50 4.32
C VAL A 367 14.30 2.18 3.79
N THR A 368 14.58 1.85 2.53
CA THR A 368 14.15 0.57 1.93
C THR A 368 15.27 -0.19 1.22
N ASP A 369 15.20 -1.51 1.25
CA ASP A 369 16.12 -2.37 0.50
C ASP A 369 15.81 -2.37 -1.00
N GLU A 370 14.53 -2.39 -1.34
CA GLU A 370 14.04 -2.47 -2.71
C GLU A 370 13.36 -1.18 -3.19
N GLY A 371 13.36 -0.96 -4.51
CA GLY A 371 12.61 0.10 -5.16
C GLY A 371 13.47 1.11 -5.92
N GLY A 372 12.88 1.71 -6.96
CA GLY A 372 13.43 2.83 -7.73
C GLY A 372 12.67 4.15 -7.45
N LEU A 373 13.04 5.25 -8.11
CA LEU A 373 12.51 6.59 -7.80
C LEU A 373 10.98 6.72 -7.97
N SER A 374 10.36 5.80 -8.71
CA SER A 374 8.92 5.68 -8.90
C SER A 374 8.24 4.59 -8.04
N CYS A 375 8.92 4.03 -7.04
CA CYS A 375 8.35 3.03 -6.13
C CYS A 375 7.39 3.65 -5.10
N HIS A 376 6.61 2.79 -4.42
CA HIS A 376 5.65 3.23 -3.40
C HIS A 376 6.30 4.08 -2.30
N ALA A 377 7.44 3.64 -1.76
CA ALA A 377 8.18 4.40 -0.75
C ALA A 377 8.56 5.81 -1.24
N ALA A 378 9.06 5.91 -2.47
CA ALA A 378 9.50 7.18 -3.04
C ALA A 378 8.34 8.15 -3.30
N ILE A 379 7.19 7.65 -3.78
CA ILE A 379 6.00 8.47 -4.00
C ILE A 379 5.48 9.00 -2.65
N VAL A 380 5.18 8.10 -1.70
CA VAL A 380 4.60 8.47 -0.41
C VAL A 380 5.54 9.37 0.41
N SER A 381 6.85 9.13 0.38
CA SER A 381 7.82 9.98 1.09
C SER A 381 7.81 11.44 0.60
N ARG A 382 7.62 11.67 -0.71
CA ARG A 382 7.53 13.02 -1.30
C ARG A 382 6.24 13.72 -0.89
N GLU A 383 5.13 12.98 -0.86
CA GLU A 383 3.84 13.49 -0.37
C GLU A 383 3.92 13.90 1.12
N LEU A 384 4.61 13.08 1.93
CA LEU A 384 4.80 13.34 3.37
C LEU A 384 5.91 14.37 3.66
N LYS A 385 6.72 14.73 2.66
CA LYS A 385 7.94 15.54 2.79
C LYS A 385 8.93 14.93 3.80
N THR A 386 9.00 13.61 3.84
CA THR A 386 9.87 12.84 4.75
C THR A 386 11.14 12.40 4.00
N PRO A 387 12.35 12.65 4.53
CA PRO A 387 13.60 12.17 3.93
C PRO A 387 13.56 10.66 3.62
N CYS A 388 13.98 10.27 2.42
CA CYS A 388 13.88 8.87 2.00
C CYS A 388 15.05 8.37 1.15
N VAL A 389 15.61 7.23 1.56
CA VAL A 389 16.64 6.48 0.82
C VAL A 389 16.06 5.12 0.42
N ILE A 390 16.16 4.78 -0.85
CA ILE A 390 15.58 3.54 -1.42
C ILE A 390 16.65 2.69 -2.10
N GLY A 391 16.34 1.42 -2.35
CA GLY A 391 17.22 0.56 -3.14
C GLY A 391 18.55 0.27 -2.47
N THR A 392 18.59 0.21 -1.13
CA THR A 392 19.83 -0.04 -0.37
C THR A 392 20.31 -1.49 -0.45
N LYS A 393 19.42 -2.43 -0.81
CA LYS A 393 19.65 -3.88 -0.95
C LYS A 393 20.03 -4.65 0.33
N ILE A 394 20.51 -3.97 1.36
CA ILE A 394 21.12 -4.59 2.55
C ILE A 394 20.73 -3.92 3.88
N ALA A 395 19.95 -2.85 3.90
CA ALA A 395 19.63 -2.13 5.14
C ALA A 395 18.91 -3.03 6.15
N THR A 396 17.94 -3.84 5.75
CA THR A 396 17.24 -4.76 6.69
C THR A 396 18.14 -5.89 7.21
N LYS A 397 19.26 -6.16 6.53
CA LYS A 397 20.22 -7.20 6.92
C LYS A 397 21.29 -6.67 7.88
N ILE A 398 21.60 -5.38 7.81
CA ILE A 398 22.65 -4.72 8.62
C ILE A 398 22.06 -4.03 9.85
N LEU A 399 20.98 -3.28 9.68
CA LEU A 399 20.35 -2.52 10.77
C LEU A 399 19.44 -3.43 11.59
N LYS A 400 19.34 -3.15 12.89
CA LYS A 400 18.46 -3.84 13.83
C LYS A 400 17.52 -2.85 14.53
N ASP A 401 16.39 -3.35 15.01
CA ASP A 401 15.48 -2.58 15.88
C ASP A 401 16.27 -1.95 17.04
N GLY A 402 16.13 -0.63 17.23
CA GLY A 402 16.81 0.13 18.28
C GLY A 402 18.14 0.79 17.88
N ASP A 403 18.70 0.45 16.72
CA ASP A 403 19.95 1.07 16.24
C ASP A 403 19.76 2.58 16.03
N ARG A 404 20.70 3.41 16.50
CA ARG A 404 20.71 4.84 16.20
C ARG A 404 21.34 5.06 14.83
N VAL A 405 20.67 5.80 13.96
CA VAL A 405 21.18 6.11 12.62
C VAL A 405 20.98 7.57 12.26
N GLU A 406 21.85 8.06 11.38
CA GLU A 406 21.64 9.28 10.60
C GLU A 406 21.32 8.90 9.15
N VAL A 407 20.21 9.44 8.63
CA VAL A 407 19.84 9.34 7.22
C VAL A 407 20.12 10.68 6.57
N ASP A 408 21.12 10.74 5.68
CA ASP A 408 21.35 11.84 4.76
C ASP A 408 20.77 11.44 3.40
N ALA A 409 19.46 11.67 3.23
CA ALA A 409 18.75 11.28 2.03
C ALA A 409 19.23 12.05 0.81
N THR A 410 19.65 13.31 0.99
CA THR A 410 20.24 14.13 -0.08
C THR A 410 21.48 13.47 -0.70
N LYS A 411 22.30 12.80 0.12
CA LYS A 411 23.47 12.04 -0.36
C LYS A 411 23.18 10.56 -0.63
N GLY A 412 21.98 10.08 -0.29
CA GLY A 412 21.61 8.66 -0.38
C GLY A 412 22.39 7.77 0.60
N ILE A 413 22.75 8.29 1.79
CA ILE A 413 23.59 7.60 2.77
C ILE A 413 22.82 7.42 4.08
N VAL A 414 22.88 6.20 4.63
CA VAL A 414 22.45 5.88 5.99
C VAL A 414 23.68 5.47 6.79
N SER A 415 23.94 6.15 7.90
CA SER A 415 25.09 5.88 8.76
C SER A 415 24.62 5.43 10.14
N LYS A 416 25.13 4.31 10.63
CA LYS A 416 24.94 3.88 12.02
C LYS A 416 25.78 4.78 12.94
N LEU A 417 25.15 5.29 14.00
CA LEU A 417 25.73 6.24 14.96
C LEU A 417 26.35 5.54 16.17
#